data_AF-A0A6I2ZIX9-F1
#
_entry.id   AF-A0A6I2ZIX9-F1
#
_cell.length_a   1.000
_cell.length_b   1.000
_cell.length_c   1.000
_cell.angle_alpha   90.00
_cell.angle_beta   90.00
_cell.angle_gamma   90.00
#
_symmetry.space_group_name_H-M   'P 1'
#
loop_
_entity.id
_entity.type
_entity.pdbx_description
1 polymer ?
#
loop_
_entity_poly.entity_id
_entity_poly.type
_entity_poly.pdbx_seq_one_letter_code
_entity_poly.pdbx_strand_id
1 'polypeptide(L)'
;MIGTPAPTTPRGARVSRGTTFRFIMALLALALGAVTLSSCESSDSDRLAVIGAVNWTRAQNGLPTLTEHVTLNLKADAWAVQLRNECNIHHSTLSDGAPPEWRKLGENVGRGGSIEQVHAAYLNSPGHRANILDRSFTSMGAGAVWGTCNGQRTVFTVQVFMRS
;
A
#
# COMPACT_ATOMS: atom_id res chain seq x y z
N MET A 1 41.12 90.17 6.14
CA MET A 1 40.98 89.33 7.35
C MET A 1 40.29 88.04 6.94
N ILE A 2 40.98 86.92 7.18
CA ILE A 2 40.44 85.65 7.71
C ILE A 2 39.35 84.94 6.89
N GLY A 3 39.66 83.72 6.45
CA GLY A 3 38.70 82.62 6.39
C GLY A 3 38.61 81.92 5.05
N THR A 4 39.42 80.89 4.84
CA THR A 4 39.06 79.78 3.93
C THR A 4 37.82 79.07 4.46
N PRO A 5 36.97 78.55 3.56
CA PRO A 5 36.57 77.15 3.71
C PRO A 5 36.74 76.31 2.43
N ALA A 6 36.73 75.01 2.68
CA ALA A 6 37.19 73.87 1.88
C ALA A 6 36.53 73.65 0.49
N PRO A 7 37.19 72.89 -0.39
CA PRO A 7 36.61 72.43 -1.65
C PRO A 7 35.68 71.22 -1.42
N THR A 8 34.44 71.30 -1.92
CA THR A 8 33.54 70.14 -2.00
C THR A 8 33.63 69.51 -3.39
N THR A 9 34.12 68.26 -3.43
CA THR A 9 34.17 67.41 -4.63
C THR A 9 32.75 67.03 -5.09
N PRO A 10 32.40 67.10 -6.39
CA PRO A 10 31.19 66.49 -6.90
C PRO A 10 31.42 64.98 -7.07
N ARG A 11 30.76 64.16 -6.24
CA ARG A 11 30.75 62.70 -6.43
C ARG A 11 29.68 62.34 -7.45
N GLY A 12 30.13 62.03 -8.66
CA GLY A 12 29.29 61.67 -9.80
C GLY A 12 28.33 60.51 -9.51
N ALA A 13 27.14 60.61 -10.10
CA ALA A 13 26.12 59.59 -10.13
C ALA A 13 26.69 58.29 -10.74
N ARG A 14 26.74 57.23 -9.94
CA ARG A 14 27.07 55.89 -10.45
C ARG A 14 25.77 55.22 -10.88
N VAL A 15 25.57 55.18 -12.19
CA VAL A 15 24.52 54.40 -12.87
C VAL A 15 24.67 52.93 -12.48
N SER A 16 23.65 52.38 -11.81
CA SER A 16 23.54 50.96 -11.51
C SER A 16 23.30 50.19 -12.82
N ARG A 17 24.33 49.52 -13.33
CA ARG A 17 24.19 48.46 -14.34
C ARG A 17 23.79 47.18 -13.62
N GLY A 18 22.50 47.03 -13.34
CA GLY A 18 21.91 45.76 -12.93
C GLY A 18 21.81 44.85 -14.14
N THR A 19 22.77 43.93 -14.25
CA THR A 19 22.83 42.85 -15.25
C THR A 19 21.50 42.10 -15.28
N THR A 20 20.75 42.34 -16.35
CA THR A 20 19.75 41.47 -16.93
C THR A 20 20.23 40.01 -16.94
N PHE A 21 19.29 39.08 -16.82
CA PHE A 21 19.46 37.67 -17.21
C PHE A 21 20.07 36.68 -16.21
N ARG A 22 19.47 36.52 -15.01
CA ARG A 22 19.56 35.26 -14.23
C ARG A 22 18.25 34.87 -13.53
N PHE A 23 17.12 34.96 -14.23
CA PHE A 23 15.80 34.57 -13.70
C PHE A 23 15.00 33.63 -14.63
N ILE A 24 15.65 32.71 -15.36
CA ILE A 24 14.92 31.68 -16.15
C ILE A 24 15.54 30.28 -16.03
N MET A 25 16.31 29.96 -14.98
CA MET A 25 16.82 28.59 -14.76
C MET A 25 16.76 28.18 -13.28
N ALA A 26 15.61 28.42 -12.64
CA ALA A 26 15.31 27.88 -11.30
C ALA A 26 13.82 27.51 -11.14
N LEU A 27 13.14 27.20 -12.25
CA LEU A 27 11.76 26.70 -12.28
C LEU A 27 11.63 25.48 -13.20
N LEU A 28 12.61 24.58 -13.14
CA LEU A 28 12.55 23.26 -13.78
C LEU A 28 13.11 22.14 -12.88
N ALA A 29 13.03 22.33 -11.56
CA ALA A 29 13.55 21.37 -10.57
C ALA A 29 12.59 21.12 -9.40
N LEU A 30 11.29 21.42 -9.56
CA LEU A 30 10.29 21.20 -8.51
C LEU A 30 8.97 20.65 -9.07
N ALA A 31 9.07 19.64 -9.93
CA ALA A 31 7.91 18.88 -10.39
C ALA A 31 8.23 17.39 -10.64
N LEU A 32 9.26 16.84 -9.98
CA LEU A 32 9.27 15.40 -9.74
C LEU A 32 8.35 15.18 -8.53
N GLY A 33 7.05 15.12 -8.79
CA GLY A 33 6.12 14.56 -7.83
C GLY A 33 6.66 13.19 -7.42
N ALA A 34 6.89 13.01 -6.13
CA ALA A 34 7.24 11.71 -5.58
C ALA A 34 6.05 10.79 -5.81
N VAL A 35 6.03 10.13 -6.97
CA VAL A 35 5.20 8.95 -7.19
C VAL A 35 5.80 7.90 -6.25
N THR A 36 5.24 7.81 -5.04
CA THR A 36 5.52 6.68 -4.17
C THR A 36 4.91 5.48 -4.88
N LEU A 37 5.75 4.74 -5.60
CA LEU A 37 5.39 3.40 -6.05
C LEU A 37 5.07 2.65 -4.76
N SER A 38 3.78 2.41 -4.51
CA SER A 38 3.34 1.59 -3.39
C SER A 38 3.80 0.18 -3.70
N SER A 39 5.02 -0.13 -3.28
CA SER A 39 5.56 -1.47 -3.34
C SER A 39 4.67 -2.38 -2.51
N CYS A 40 4.41 -3.58 -3.05
CA CYS A 40 3.75 -4.64 -2.29
C CYS A 40 4.52 -4.85 -0.99
N GLU A 41 3.87 -4.67 0.17
CA GLU A 41 4.58 -4.72 1.45
C GLU A 41 4.66 -6.14 2.02
N SER A 42 3.70 -7.00 1.66
CA SER A 42 3.78 -8.41 2.00
C SER A 42 5.02 -9.02 1.35
N SER A 43 5.82 -9.71 2.15
CA SER A 43 6.89 -10.55 1.61
C SER A 43 6.31 -11.72 0.81
N ASP A 44 7.06 -12.24 -0.16
CA ASP A 44 6.64 -13.44 -0.89
C ASP A 44 6.43 -14.63 0.06
N SER A 45 7.28 -14.76 1.09
CA SER A 45 7.13 -15.80 2.11
C SER A 45 5.81 -15.68 2.91
N ASP A 46 5.45 -14.47 3.35
CA ASP A 46 4.21 -14.26 4.11
C ASP A 46 2.97 -14.50 3.23
N ARG A 47 3.01 -14.02 1.98
CA ARG A 47 1.93 -14.22 1.01
C ARG A 47 1.72 -15.70 0.71
N LEU A 48 2.79 -16.42 0.41
CA LEU A 48 2.74 -17.85 0.13
C LEU A 48 2.35 -18.67 1.36
N ALA A 49 2.66 -18.20 2.58
CA ALA A 49 2.15 -18.82 3.81
C ALA A 49 0.61 -18.71 3.90
N VAL A 50 0.03 -17.55 3.59
CA VAL A 50 -1.44 -17.38 3.58
C VAL A 50 -2.09 -18.26 2.51
N ILE A 51 -1.58 -18.22 1.26
CA ILE A 51 -2.10 -19.03 0.14
C ILE A 51 -1.95 -20.52 0.45
N GLY A 52 -0.80 -20.92 0.97
CA GLY A 52 -0.48 -22.29 1.37
C GLY A 52 -1.44 -22.82 2.43
N ALA A 53 -1.76 -22.02 3.46
CA ALA A 53 -2.70 -22.40 4.51
C ALA A 53 -4.12 -22.63 3.97
N VAL A 54 -4.59 -21.76 3.07
CA VAL A 54 -5.87 -21.92 2.37
C VAL A 54 -5.88 -23.20 1.54
N ASN A 55 -4.87 -23.39 0.68
CA ASN A 55 -4.81 -24.54 -0.22
C ASN A 55 -4.61 -25.87 0.52
N TRP A 56 -3.84 -25.88 1.61
CA TRP A 56 -3.73 -27.03 2.50
C TRP A 56 -5.10 -27.39 3.11
N THR A 57 -5.82 -26.39 3.63
CA THR A 57 -7.17 -26.60 4.20
C THR A 57 -8.12 -27.17 3.15
N ARG A 58 -8.10 -26.62 1.93
CA ARG A 58 -8.94 -27.10 0.82
C ARG A 58 -8.62 -28.55 0.47
N ALA A 59 -7.34 -28.91 0.37
CA ALA A 59 -6.91 -30.28 0.12
C ALA A 59 -7.40 -31.26 1.22
N GLN A 60 -7.30 -30.87 2.50
CA GLN A 60 -7.84 -31.67 3.62
C GLN A 60 -9.37 -31.88 3.55
N ASN A 61 -10.08 -31.03 2.82
CA ASN A 61 -11.53 -31.13 2.63
C ASN A 61 -11.90 -31.67 1.25
N GLY A 62 -10.95 -32.29 0.53
CA GLY A 62 -11.19 -32.90 -0.78
C GLY A 62 -11.51 -31.89 -1.89
N LEU A 63 -11.06 -30.64 -1.74
CA LEU A 63 -11.27 -29.57 -2.71
C LEU A 63 -10.01 -29.29 -3.53
N PRO A 64 -10.16 -28.89 -4.80
CA PRO A 64 -9.04 -28.39 -5.59
C PRO A 64 -8.41 -27.15 -4.95
N THR A 65 -7.10 -27.02 -5.10
CA THR A 65 -6.37 -25.80 -4.75
C THR A 65 -6.81 -24.64 -5.64
N LEU A 66 -6.75 -23.43 -5.10
CA LEU A 66 -6.94 -22.18 -5.82
C LEU A 66 -5.63 -21.78 -6.50
N THR A 67 -5.73 -21.30 -7.73
CA THR A 67 -4.60 -20.72 -8.46
C THR A 67 -4.33 -19.30 -7.97
N GLU A 68 -3.07 -18.98 -7.68
CA GLU A 68 -2.67 -17.62 -7.34
C GLU A 68 -2.93 -16.66 -8.50
N HIS A 69 -3.43 -15.47 -8.19
CA HIS A 69 -3.73 -14.42 -9.16
C HIS A 69 -3.07 -13.10 -8.74
N VAL A 70 -2.12 -12.62 -9.55
CA VAL A 70 -1.29 -11.45 -9.23
C VAL A 70 -2.10 -10.17 -8.95
N THR A 71 -3.14 -9.89 -9.74
CA THR A 71 -4.00 -8.71 -9.49
C THR A 71 -4.73 -8.79 -8.15
N LEU A 72 -5.14 -10.00 -7.73
CA LEU A 72 -5.76 -10.19 -6.42
C LEU A 72 -4.75 -10.07 -5.28
N ASN A 73 -3.48 -10.46 -5.50
CA ASN A 73 -2.40 -10.21 -4.54
C ASN A 73 -2.19 -8.72 -4.32
N LEU A 74 -2.16 -7.92 -5.40
CA LEU A 74 -2.01 -6.46 -5.31
C LEU A 74 -3.17 -5.82 -4.56
N LYS A 75 -4.42 -6.24 -4.86
CA LYS A 75 -5.60 -5.79 -4.11
C LYS A 75 -5.50 -6.15 -2.62
N ALA A 76 -5.19 -7.42 -2.32
CA ALA A 76 -5.14 -7.91 -0.95
C ALA A 76 -4.02 -7.24 -0.14
N ASP A 77 -2.86 -7.01 -0.75
CA ASP A 77 -1.74 -6.30 -0.14
C ASP A 77 -2.08 -4.85 0.19
N ALA A 78 -2.59 -4.11 -0.80
CA ALA A 78 -3.01 -2.71 -0.60
C ALA A 78 -4.04 -2.58 0.53
N TRP A 79 -4.98 -3.52 0.60
CA TRP A 79 -5.96 -3.53 1.68
C TRP A 79 -5.34 -3.90 3.03
N ALA A 80 -4.44 -4.88 3.09
CA ALA A 80 -3.73 -5.23 4.31
C ALA A 80 -2.89 -4.06 4.86
N VAL A 81 -2.27 -3.27 3.98
CA VAL A 81 -1.59 -2.01 4.33
C VAL A 81 -2.56 -1.02 4.98
N GLN A 82 -3.76 -0.84 4.40
CA GLN A 82 -4.78 0.05 4.96
C GLN A 82 -5.22 -0.40 6.36
N LEU A 83 -5.60 -1.68 6.52
CA LEU A 83 -6.04 -2.23 7.80
C LEU A 83 -4.97 -2.06 8.89
N ARG A 84 -3.69 -2.27 8.53
CA ARG A 84 -2.58 -2.05 9.44
C ARG A 84 -2.45 -0.59 9.83
N ASN A 85 -2.47 0.33 8.86
CA ASN A 85 -2.30 1.76 9.13
C ASN A 85 -3.40 2.31 10.05
N GLU A 86 -4.61 1.77 9.94
CA GLU A 86 -5.75 2.12 10.78
C GLU A 86 -5.79 1.34 12.11
N CYS A 87 -4.99 0.29 12.24
CA CYS A 87 -5.06 -0.68 13.33
C CYS A 87 -6.46 -1.27 13.56
N ASN A 88 -7.26 -1.34 12.50
CA ASN A 88 -8.66 -1.76 12.50
C ASN A 88 -8.93 -2.76 11.38
N ILE A 89 -9.89 -3.67 11.56
CA ILE A 89 -10.29 -4.63 10.52
C ILE A 89 -11.68 -4.29 10.00
N HIS A 90 -11.80 -4.19 8.69
CA HIS A 90 -13.05 -4.01 7.97
C HIS A 90 -12.88 -4.48 6.52
N HIS A 91 -14.00 -4.81 5.89
CA HIS A 91 -14.01 -5.25 4.50
C HIS A 91 -13.73 -4.09 3.53
N SER A 92 -13.12 -4.43 2.39
CA SER A 92 -12.94 -3.50 1.27
C SER A 92 -14.23 -3.35 0.46
N THR A 93 -14.26 -2.35 -0.43
CA THR A 93 -15.14 -2.46 -1.60
C THR A 93 -14.62 -3.63 -2.44
N LEU A 94 -15.33 -4.75 -2.38
CA LEU A 94 -14.83 -6.03 -2.88
C LEU A 94 -14.42 -5.99 -4.36
N SER A 95 -15.14 -5.26 -5.21
CA SER A 95 -14.84 -5.11 -6.63
C SER A 95 -13.59 -4.29 -6.94
N ASP A 96 -13.17 -3.39 -6.04
CA ASP A 96 -12.12 -2.41 -6.35
C ASP A 96 -10.76 -3.11 -6.47
N GLY A 97 -10.10 -2.95 -7.62
CA GLY A 97 -8.83 -3.61 -7.92
C GLY A 97 -8.93 -5.11 -8.23
N ALA A 98 -10.14 -5.68 -8.35
CA ALA A 98 -10.32 -7.03 -8.86
C ALA A 98 -10.23 -7.06 -10.41
N PRO A 99 -9.80 -8.17 -11.03
CA PRO A 99 -9.81 -8.34 -12.49
C PRO A 99 -11.22 -8.19 -13.08
N PRO A 100 -11.42 -7.55 -14.24
CA PRO A 100 -12.77 -7.29 -14.77
C PRO A 100 -13.59 -8.55 -15.10
N GLU A 101 -12.95 -9.70 -15.29
CA GLU A 101 -13.57 -10.97 -15.67
C GLU A 101 -14.17 -11.77 -14.50
N TRP A 102 -14.35 -11.18 -13.31
CA TRP A 102 -14.94 -11.91 -12.19
C TRP A 102 -16.45 -12.19 -12.40
N ARG A 103 -16.87 -13.40 -12.03
CA ARG A 103 -18.28 -13.82 -11.89
C ARG A 103 -18.71 -13.94 -10.43
N LYS A 104 -17.75 -14.12 -9.53
CA LYS A 104 -17.94 -14.13 -8.08
C LYS A 104 -16.66 -13.71 -7.39
N LEU A 105 -16.80 -12.91 -6.34
CA LEU A 105 -15.72 -12.53 -5.44
C LEU A 105 -16.06 -12.93 -4.00
N GLY A 106 -15.02 -13.11 -3.19
CA GLY A 106 -15.12 -13.26 -1.75
C GLY A 106 -13.91 -12.64 -1.06
N GLU A 107 -14.07 -12.25 0.21
CA GLU A 107 -12.98 -11.67 0.99
C GLU A 107 -13.03 -12.16 2.43
N ASN A 108 -11.86 -12.49 2.96
CA ASN A 108 -11.64 -12.62 4.40
C ASN A 108 -10.62 -11.57 4.83
N VAL A 109 -10.88 -10.88 5.95
CA VAL A 109 -9.96 -9.91 6.58
C VAL A 109 -9.77 -10.25 8.05
N GLY A 110 -8.55 -10.10 8.54
CA GLY A 110 -8.22 -10.56 9.89
C GLY A 110 -6.83 -10.14 10.32
N ARG A 111 -6.60 -10.14 11.63
CA ARG A 111 -5.33 -9.78 12.22
C ARG A 111 -4.99 -10.64 13.44
N GLY A 112 -3.71 -10.79 13.75
CA GLY A 112 -3.25 -11.61 14.86
C GLY A 112 -1.74 -11.53 15.07
N GLY A 113 -1.22 -12.32 16.00
CA GLY A 113 0.21 -12.42 16.29
C GLY A 113 0.98 -13.30 15.32
N SER A 114 0.31 -14.14 14.52
CA SER A 114 0.91 -14.93 13.44
C SER A 114 -0.10 -15.23 12.33
N ILE A 115 0.39 -15.61 11.15
CA ILE A 115 -0.45 -15.98 10.00
C ILE A 115 -1.27 -17.23 10.33
N GLU A 116 -0.68 -18.21 11.01
CA GLU A 116 -1.34 -19.44 11.44
C GLU A 116 -2.48 -19.16 12.41
N GLN A 117 -2.27 -18.24 13.36
CA GLN A 117 -3.31 -17.82 14.30
C GLN A 117 -4.51 -17.19 13.56
N VAL A 118 -4.24 -16.31 12.60
CA VAL A 118 -5.31 -15.67 11.81
C VAL A 118 -6.05 -16.68 10.95
N HIS A 119 -5.33 -17.61 10.32
CA HIS A 119 -5.95 -18.69 9.54
C HIS A 119 -6.83 -19.59 10.41
N ALA A 120 -6.36 -20.00 11.59
CA ALA A 120 -7.17 -20.75 12.54
C ALA A 120 -8.44 -19.99 12.95
N ALA A 121 -8.33 -18.67 13.17
CA ALA A 121 -9.48 -17.82 13.46
C ALA A 121 -10.49 -17.76 12.29
N TYR A 122 -10.02 -17.74 11.04
CA TYR A 122 -10.92 -17.87 9.87
C TYR A 122 -11.66 -19.20 9.87
N LEU A 123 -10.99 -20.32 10.16
CA LEU A 123 -11.63 -21.64 10.17
C LEU A 123 -12.66 -21.81 11.30
N ASN A 124 -12.54 -21.02 12.37
CA ASN A 124 -13.48 -20.99 13.49
C ASN A 124 -14.66 -20.02 13.27
N SER A 125 -14.61 -19.17 12.23
CA SER A 125 -15.72 -18.30 11.83
C SER A 125 -16.51 -18.95 10.68
N PRO A 126 -17.81 -19.24 10.83
CA PRO A 126 -18.61 -19.87 9.77
C PRO A 126 -18.54 -19.13 8.42
N GLY A 127 -18.61 -17.79 8.44
CA GLY A 127 -18.56 -16.97 7.23
C GLY A 127 -17.20 -17.01 6.53
N HIS A 128 -16.11 -16.87 7.27
CA HIS A 128 -14.76 -16.91 6.69
C HIS A 128 -14.41 -18.32 6.19
N ARG A 129 -14.78 -19.34 6.96
CA ARG A 129 -14.62 -20.75 6.57
C ARG A 129 -15.39 -21.07 5.29
N ALA A 130 -16.60 -20.52 5.12
CA ALA A 130 -17.39 -20.70 3.92
C ALA A 130 -16.66 -20.19 2.67
N ASN A 131 -16.00 -19.03 2.73
CA ASN A 131 -15.18 -18.52 1.62
C ASN A 131 -14.01 -19.48 1.29
N ILE A 132 -13.26 -19.93 2.30
CA ILE A 132 -12.10 -20.84 2.12
C ILE A 132 -12.52 -22.16 1.45
N LEU A 133 -13.68 -22.70 1.83
CA LEU A 133 -14.17 -24.00 1.37
C LEU A 133 -15.16 -23.91 0.20
N ASP A 134 -15.41 -22.72 -0.34
CA ASP A 134 -16.33 -22.56 -1.45
C ASP A 134 -15.77 -23.23 -2.71
N ARG A 135 -16.54 -24.16 -3.28
CA ARG A 135 -16.16 -24.94 -4.47
C ARG A 135 -16.18 -24.12 -5.76
N SER A 136 -16.89 -23.00 -5.77
CA SER A 136 -17.03 -22.16 -6.96
C SER A 136 -15.76 -21.35 -7.26
N PHE A 137 -14.99 -20.97 -6.24
CA PHE A 137 -13.74 -20.23 -6.41
C PHE A 137 -12.67 -21.11 -7.06
N THR A 138 -11.91 -20.49 -7.96
CA THR A 138 -10.83 -21.13 -8.74
C THR A 138 -9.51 -20.39 -8.58
N SER A 139 -9.57 -19.12 -8.17
CA SER A 139 -8.40 -18.27 -8.04
C SER A 139 -8.42 -17.54 -6.70
N MET A 140 -7.25 -17.16 -6.21
CA MET A 140 -7.12 -16.31 -5.04
C MET A 140 -5.93 -15.37 -5.14
N GLY A 141 -5.96 -14.31 -4.35
CA GLY A 141 -4.78 -13.57 -3.97
C GLY A 141 -4.75 -13.31 -2.48
N ALA A 142 -3.57 -12.97 -1.97
CA ALA A 142 -3.36 -12.73 -0.55
C ALA A 142 -2.44 -11.54 -0.27
N GLY A 143 -2.66 -10.94 0.89
CA GLY A 143 -1.80 -9.96 1.54
C GLY A 143 -1.59 -10.35 3.00
N ALA A 144 -0.39 -10.09 3.52
CA ALA A 144 0.01 -10.31 4.89
C ALA A 144 1.04 -9.23 5.27
N VAL A 145 0.56 -8.17 5.93
CA VAL A 145 1.36 -6.99 6.25
C VAL A 145 1.54 -6.87 7.75
N TRP A 146 2.80 -6.78 8.19
CA TRP A 146 3.16 -6.65 9.59
C TRP A 146 3.17 -5.18 10.04
N GLY A 147 2.78 -4.94 11.28
CA GLY A 147 2.83 -3.63 11.93
C GLY A 147 2.83 -3.73 13.44
N THR A 148 2.71 -2.57 14.10
CA THR A 148 2.53 -2.48 15.55
C THR A 148 1.22 -1.77 15.85
N CYS A 149 0.34 -2.42 16.60
CA CYS A 149 -0.93 -1.86 17.04
C CYS A 149 -1.05 -2.06 18.55
N ASN A 150 -1.36 -1.00 19.29
CA ASN A 150 -1.43 -1.02 20.76
C ASN A 150 -0.18 -1.61 21.42
N GLY A 151 1.01 -1.34 20.86
CA GLY A 151 2.29 -1.86 21.36
C GLY A 151 2.58 -3.32 21.03
N GLN A 152 1.71 -4.00 20.26
CA GLN A 152 1.88 -5.40 19.90
C GLN A 152 2.19 -5.55 18.41
N ARG A 153 3.20 -6.38 18.10
CA ARG A 153 3.47 -6.81 16.72
C ARG A 153 2.28 -7.62 16.22
N THR A 154 1.68 -7.15 15.13
CA THR A 154 0.43 -7.68 14.57
C THR A 154 0.60 -7.87 13.07
N VAL A 155 0.19 -9.02 12.53
CA VAL A 155 0.01 -9.23 11.09
C VAL A 155 -1.44 -8.97 10.73
N PHE A 156 -1.66 -8.27 9.63
CA PHE A 156 -2.96 -8.09 8.99
C PHE A 156 -2.98 -8.91 7.71
N THR A 157 -3.91 -9.85 7.62
CA THR A 157 -4.06 -10.72 6.45
C THR A 157 -5.34 -10.41 5.71
N VAL A 158 -5.28 -10.46 4.38
CA VAL A 158 -6.43 -10.35 3.49
C VAL A 158 -6.37 -11.51 2.51
N GLN A 159 -7.47 -12.23 2.37
CA GLN A 159 -7.64 -13.27 1.35
C GLN A 159 -8.73 -12.80 0.39
N VAL A 160 -8.43 -12.70 -0.90
CA VAL A 160 -9.42 -12.39 -1.93
C VAL A 160 -9.60 -13.62 -2.81
N PHE A 161 -10.84 -14.05 -2.98
CA PHE A 161 -11.21 -15.23 -3.75
C PHE A 161 -11.94 -14.80 -5.02
N MET A 162 -11.72 -15.51 -6.12
CA MET A 162 -12.35 -15.21 -7.39
C MET A 162 -12.78 -16.47 -8.13
N ARG A 163 -13.92 -16.37 -8.77
CA ARG A 163 -14.30 -17.18 -9.93
C ARG A 163 -14.39 -16.27 -11.14
N SER A 164 -13.64 -16.61 -12.19
CA SER A 164 -13.81 -16.03 -13.53
C SER A 164 -14.87 -16.77 -14.35
#